data_AF-A0A3D0W8G1-F1
#
_entry.id   AF-A0A3D0W8G1-F1
#
_cell.length_a   1.000
_cell.length_b   1.000
_cell.length_c   1.000
_cell.angle_alpha   90.00
_cell.angle_beta   90.00
_cell.angle_gamma   90.00
#
_symmetry.space_group_name_H-M   'P 1'
#
loop_
_entity.id
_entity.type
_entity.pdbx_description
1 polymer ?
#
loop_
_entity_poly.entity_id
_entity_poly.type
_entity_poly.pdbx_seq_one_letter_code
_entity_poly.pdbx_strand_id
1 'polypeptide(L)'
;MSRAERQRVSEQFDLFLPYLADLPLRDQREMMERPFFSLAKTKRVKPIDYRSPDGKLWVHVSGNPDYGMATIWDADILIYCASVLADMARRGINDVPRKLHLMPYDLLRAIGRPTTGRAYELLGQALDRLVSTTVKTNIRAENRREATFSWLDGWTQLVDEKTERSRGMTIELSNWFWEGVLMQGGVLSIDRAYFDLTGGRERWLYRVARKHAGGAGEAGFAISMPTLFEKSGAEGQYRRFKFEIAKIAERDELPGYALSIETPAGKREPSLRMRRRADAER
;
A
#
# COMPACT_ATOMS: atom_id res chain seq x y z
N MET A 1 37.74 -29.46 19.69
CA MET A 1 37.55 -28.74 18.41
C MET A 1 36.17 -29.09 17.88
N SER A 2 35.22 -28.16 18.02
CA SER A 2 33.81 -28.39 17.67
C SER A 2 33.60 -28.28 16.17
N ARG A 3 33.03 -29.32 15.57
CA ARG A 3 32.74 -29.44 14.14
C ARG A 3 31.44 -28.65 13.88
N ALA A 4 31.56 -27.50 13.22
CA ALA A 4 30.40 -26.69 12.84
C ALA A 4 29.44 -27.52 11.98
N GLU A 5 28.21 -27.72 12.47
CA GLU A 5 27.11 -28.21 11.68
C GLU A 5 26.83 -27.22 10.55
N ARG A 6 27.18 -27.61 9.32
CA ARG A 6 26.62 -26.98 8.12
C ARG A 6 25.12 -27.29 8.13
N GLN A 7 24.32 -26.32 8.55
CA GLN A 7 22.89 -26.28 8.24
C GLN A 7 22.75 -26.43 6.72
N ARG A 8 22.37 -27.63 6.29
CA ARG A 8 21.84 -27.84 4.95
C ARG A 8 20.50 -27.12 4.94
N VAL A 9 20.49 -25.91 4.38
CA VAL A 9 19.26 -25.23 3.99
C VAL A 9 18.52 -26.21 3.09
N SER A 10 17.39 -26.72 3.55
CA SER A 10 16.55 -27.62 2.78
C SER A 10 16.13 -26.91 1.49
N GLU A 11 16.62 -27.38 0.34
CA GLU A 11 16.16 -27.02 -1.02
C GLU A 11 14.77 -27.57 -1.32
N GLN A 12 13.89 -27.55 -0.31
CA GLN A 12 12.50 -27.85 -0.45
C GLN A 12 11.80 -26.59 0.05
N PHE A 13 11.60 -25.65 -0.88
CA PHE A 13 10.62 -24.59 -0.69
C PHE A 13 9.36 -25.27 -0.19
N ASP A 14 8.93 -24.94 1.04
CA ASP A 14 7.64 -25.37 1.54
C ASP A 14 6.59 -24.88 0.55
N LEU A 15 6.21 -25.80 -0.32
CA LEU A 15 5.47 -25.60 -1.55
C LEU A 15 3.99 -25.47 -1.21
N PHE A 16 3.64 -24.51 -0.34
CA PHE A 16 2.27 -24.35 0.14
C PHE A 16 1.89 -22.88 0.27
N LEU A 17 1.82 -22.18 -0.86
CA LEU A 17 0.85 -21.10 -1.05
C LEU A 17 -0.34 -21.68 -1.80
N PRO A 18 -1.38 -22.20 -1.12
CA PRO A 18 -2.57 -22.71 -1.80
C PRO A 18 -3.31 -21.57 -2.52
N TYR A 19 -3.61 -21.80 -3.80
CA TYR A 19 -4.50 -21.03 -4.67
C TYR A 19 -4.52 -19.50 -4.44
N LEU A 20 -3.51 -18.81 -4.99
CA LEU A 20 -3.41 -17.34 -5.04
C LEU A 20 -4.58 -16.64 -5.74
N ALA A 21 -5.41 -17.38 -6.47
CA ALA A 21 -6.65 -16.86 -7.04
C ALA A 21 -7.63 -16.40 -5.94
N ASP A 22 -7.66 -17.11 -4.80
CA ASP A 22 -8.64 -16.92 -3.74
C ASP A 22 -8.08 -16.21 -2.49
N LEU A 23 -6.80 -15.78 -2.51
CA LEU A 23 -6.21 -15.05 -1.40
C LEU A 23 -7.00 -13.74 -1.18
N PRO A 24 -7.66 -13.55 -0.02
CA PRO A 24 -8.41 -12.33 0.24
C PRO A 24 -7.43 -11.16 0.36
N LEU A 25 -7.55 -10.22 -0.57
CA LEU A 25 -6.66 -9.06 -0.64
C LEU A 25 -6.92 -8.12 0.53
N ARG A 26 -5.85 -7.74 1.23
CA ARG A 26 -5.88 -6.91 2.42
C ARG A 26 -4.78 -5.87 2.36
N ASP A 27 -5.15 -4.63 2.68
CA ASP A 27 -4.22 -3.51 2.79
C ASP A 27 -4.15 -3.03 4.25
N GLN A 28 -2.99 -2.49 4.62
CA GLN A 28 -2.73 -2.03 5.98
C GLN A 28 -3.46 -0.70 6.22
N ARG A 29 -4.22 -0.66 7.30
CA ARG A 29 -5.23 0.39 7.56
C ARG A 29 -4.62 1.77 7.77
N GLU A 30 -3.45 1.89 8.35
CA GLU A 30 -2.82 3.20 8.60
C GLU A 30 -2.33 3.85 7.30
N MET A 31 -1.87 3.04 6.35
CA MET A 31 -1.40 3.46 5.03
C MET A 31 -2.51 4.03 4.14
N MET A 32 -3.78 3.77 4.45
CA MET A 32 -4.91 4.10 3.59
C MET A 32 -5.31 5.59 3.54
N GLU A 33 -5.01 6.39 4.56
CA GLU A 33 -5.47 7.80 4.62
C GLU A 33 -4.34 8.84 4.65
N ARG A 34 -3.10 8.41 4.83
CA ARG A 34 -1.95 9.31 5.05
C ARG A 34 -1.00 9.23 3.85
N PRO A 35 -0.24 10.30 3.59
CA PRO A 35 0.56 10.37 2.39
C PRO A 35 1.91 9.66 2.59
N PHE A 36 1.86 8.34 2.56
CA PHE A 36 3.04 7.48 2.67
C PHE A 36 3.74 7.23 1.32
N PHE A 37 3.07 7.54 0.21
CA PHE A 37 3.51 7.23 -1.14
C PHE A 37 3.34 8.42 -2.07
N SER A 38 4.21 8.53 -3.08
CA SER A 38 4.00 9.44 -4.20
C SER A 38 2.78 9.02 -5.03
N LEU A 39 1.92 9.97 -5.37
CA LEU A 39 0.75 9.75 -6.25
C LEU A 39 1.09 9.90 -7.74
N ALA A 40 2.33 10.27 -8.07
CA ALA A 40 2.81 10.42 -9.45
C ALA A 40 3.70 9.24 -9.85
N LYS A 41 3.64 8.84 -11.12
CA LYS A 41 4.55 7.82 -11.70
C LYS A 41 5.97 8.34 -11.89
N THR A 42 6.13 9.66 -11.95
CA THR A 42 7.42 10.32 -12.11
C THR A 42 8.22 10.22 -10.81
N LYS A 43 9.54 10.08 -10.95
CA LYS A 43 10.48 10.08 -9.84
C LYS A 43 10.30 11.34 -8.99
N ARG A 44 9.95 11.14 -7.71
CA ARG A 44 9.84 12.21 -6.72
C ARG A 44 10.95 12.06 -5.70
N VAL A 45 11.80 13.08 -5.60
CA VAL A 45 12.84 13.19 -4.55
C VAL A 45 12.41 14.20 -3.47
N LYS A 46 11.54 15.15 -3.83
CA LYS A 46 10.98 16.11 -2.87
C LYS A 46 10.21 15.36 -1.78
N PRO A 47 10.53 15.57 -0.49
CA PRO A 47 9.84 14.90 0.60
C PRO A 47 8.32 15.16 0.62
N ILE A 48 7.62 14.27 1.32
CA ILE A 48 6.24 14.51 1.76
C ILE A 48 6.31 14.89 3.24
N ASP A 49 5.77 16.05 3.57
CA ASP A 49 5.55 16.47 4.95
C ASP A 49 4.06 16.63 5.19
N TYR A 50 3.55 15.91 6.17
CA TYR A 50 2.15 15.95 6.57
C TYR A 50 2.04 16.11 8.08
N ARG A 51 1.14 16.99 8.50
CA ARG A 51 0.67 17.11 9.88
C ARG A 51 -0.84 17.03 9.88
N SER A 52 -1.40 16.34 10.85
CA SER A 52 -2.85 16.30 11.03
C SER A 52 -3.39 17.68 11.41
N PRO A 53 -4.66 17.99 11.10
CA PRO A 53 -5.26 19.27 11.45
C PRO A 53 -5.24 19.59 12.94
N ASP A 54 -5.22 18.58 13.81
CA ASP A 54 -5.09 18.71 15.27
C ASP A 54 -3.63 18.79 15.76
N GLY A 55 -2.65 18.69 14.86
CA GLY A 55 -1.21 18.74 15.16
C GLY A 55 -0.67 17.52 15.90
N LYS A 56 -1.51 16.53 16.23
CA LYS A 56 -1.11 15.38 17.06
C LYS A 56 -0.33 14.33 16.30
N LEU A 57 -0.55 14.20 14.99
CA LEU A 57 0.08 13.20 14.15
C LEU A 57 0.86 13.86 13.02
N TRP A 58 2.00 13.30 12.68
CA TRP A 58 2.79 13.76 11.55
C TRP A 58 3.46 12.60 10.83
N VAL A 59 3.72 12.81 9.54
CA VAL A 59 4.42 11.87 8.67
C VAL A 59 5.40 12.68 7.81
N HIS A 60 6.65 12.23 7.79
CA HIS A 60 7.68 12.70 6.89
C HIS A 60 8.16 11.52 6.05
N VAL A 61 8.09 11.63 4.73
CA VAL A 61 8.57 10.60 3.79
C VAL A 61 9.65 11.21 2.92
N SER A 62 10.83 10.60 2.91
CA SER A 62 11.94 10.99 2.06
C SER A 62 12.29 9.87 1.08
N GLY A 63 12.53 10.26 -0.18
CA GLY A 63 12.97 9.37 -1.24
C GLY A 63 14.48 9.38 -1.40
N ASN A 64 15.02 8.29 -1.93
CA ASN A 64 16.44 8.23 -2.29
C ASN A 64 16.71 9.06 -3.58
N PRO A 65 17.86 9.75 -3.69
CA PRO A 65 18.19 10.53 -4.88
C PRO A 65 18.25 9.75 -6.19
N ASP A 66 18.61 8.47 -6.17
CA ASP A 66 18.76 7.61 -7.35
C ASP A 66 17.44 6.94 -7.74
N TYR A 67 16.74 6.37 -6.76
CA TYR A 67 15.50 5.60 -7.00
C TYR A 67 14.23 6.45 -6.91
N GLY A 68 14.26 7.56 -6.17
CA GLY A 68 13.08 8.31 -5.77
C GLY A 68 12.34 7.67 -4.59
N MET A 69 11.20 8.25 -4.24
CA MET A 69 10.27 7.75 -3.24
C MET A 69 9.36 6.65 -3.81
N ALA A 70 8.96 5.70 -2.97
CA ALA A 70 7.94 4.71 -3.25
C ALA A 70 6.63 5.38 -3.68
N THR A 71 6.06 4.85 -4.75
CA THR A 71 4.83 5.33 -5.36
C THR A 71 3.64 4.51 -4.89
N ILE A 72 2.43 5.00 -5.12
CA ILE A 72 1.21 4.27 -4.74
C ILE A 72 1.06 2.94 -5.49
N TRP A 73 1.69 2.77 -6.66
CA TRP A 73 1.75 1.47 -7.34
C TRP A 73 2.68 0.50 -6.61
N ASP A 74 3.75 0.97 -5.97
CA ASP A 74 4.65 0.10 -5.20
C ASP A 74 3.94 -0.47 -3.96
N ALA A 75 2.93 0.25 -3.43
CA ALA A 75 2.08 -0.23 -2.35
C ALA A 75 1.32 -1.52 -2.71
N ASP A 76 1.12 -1.84 -4.00
CA ASP A 76 0.50 -3.11 -4.43
C ASP A 76 1.28 -4.32 -3.92
N ILE A 77 2.62 -4.22 -3.86
CA ILE A 77 3.49 -5.27 -3.31
C ILE A 77 3.23 -5.43 -1.82
N LEU A 78 3.07 -4.33 -1.09
CA LEU A 78 2.76 -4.35 0.34
C LEU A 78 1.37 -4.93 0.60
N ILE A 79 0.40 -4.64 -0.26
CA ILE A 79 -0.94 -5.26 -0.21
C ILE A 79 -0.82 -6.77 -0.34
N TYR A 80 -0.04 -7.27 -1.31
CA TYR A 80 0.21 -8.70 -1.45
C TYR A 80 0.83 -9.28 -0.17
N CYS A 81 1.89 -8.67 0.34
CA CYS A 81 2.57 -9.13 1.57
C CYS A 81 1.62 -9.12 2.78
N ALA A 82 0.85 -8.06 2.98
CA ALA A 82 -0.14 -7.97 4.05
C ALA A 82 -1.23 -9.06 3.93
N SER A 83 -1.64 -9.38 2.71
CA SER A 83 -2.62 -10.45 2.44
C SER A 83 -2.07 -11.81 2.85
N VAL A 84 -0.80 -12.10 2.51
CA VAL A 84 -0.11 -13.35 2.90
C VAL A 84 0.03 -13.43 4.42
N LEU A 85 0.53 -12.39 5.09
CA LEU A 85 0.68 -12.36 6.54
C LEU A 85 -0.67 -12.52 7.27
N ALA A 86 -1.71 -11.81 6.84
CA ALA A 86 -3.03 -11.89 7.43
C ALA A 86 -3.66 -13.28 7.23
N ASP A 87 -3.39 -13.93 6.10
CA ASP A 87 -3.84 -15.29 5.84
C ASP A 87 -3.12 -16.31 6.74
N MET A 88 -1.80 -16.18 6.90
CA MET A 88 -1.01 -16.99 7.85
C MET A 88 -1.54 -16.85 9.28
N ALA A 89 -1.76 -15.61 9.74
CA ALA A 89 -2.30 -15.33 11.07
C ALA A 89 -3.72 -15.92 11.24
N ARG A 90 -4.59 -15.78 10.21
CA ARG A 90 -5.95 -16.33 10.20
C ARG A 90 -5.97 -17.86 10.32
N ARG A 91 -4.97 -18.54 9.75
CA ARG A 91 -4.81 -20.00 9.85
C ARG A 91 -4.24 -20.46 11.19
N GLY A 92 -3.92 -19.53 12.10
CA GLY A 92 -3.39 -19.85 13.43
C GLY A 92 -1.90 -20.21 13.42
N ILE A 93 -1.12 -19.75 12.45
CA ILE A 93 0.34 -19.87 12.49
C ILE A 93 0.85 -19.00 13.64
N ASN A 94 1.44 -19.62 14.67
CA ASN A 94 1.88 -18.92 15.89
C ASN A 94 2.97 -17.88 15.62
N ASP A 95 3.97 -18.23 14.78
CA ASP A 95 5.11 -17.35 14.46
C ASP A 95 5.04 -16.91 13.00
N VAL A 96 4.22 -15.89 12.71
CA VAL A 96 4.11 -15.35 11.36
C VAL A 96 5.43 -14.66 10.98
N PRO A 97 6.14 -15.12 9.92
CA PRO A 97 7.48 -14.63 9.62
C PRO A 97 7.45 -13.22 9.03
N ARG A 98 8.49 -12.43 9.34
CA ARG A 98 8.76 -11.15 8.65
C ARG A 98 9.40 -11.32 7.27
N LYS A 99 10.05 -12.45 7.06
CA LYS A 99 10.74 -12.81 5.83
C LYS A 99 9.85 -13.72 5.01
N LEU A 100 9.40 -13.25 3.86
CA LEU A 100 8.51 -13.97 2.96
C LEU A 100 9.32 -14.54 1.80
N HIS A 101 9.18 -15.85 1.57
CA HIS A 101 9.69 -16.53 0.39
C HIS A 101 8.54 -16.76 -0.59
N LEU A 102 8.67 -16.28 -1.81
CA LEU A 102 7.57 -16.28 -2.78
C LEU A 102 8.09 -16.37 -4.22
N MET A 103 7.21 -16.72 -5.15
CA MET A 103 7.48 -16.66 -6.58
C MET A 103 7.10 -15.28 -7.13
N PRO A 104 8.00 -14.57 -7.82
CA PRO A 104 7.66 -13.29 -8.46
C PRO A 104 6.48 -13.36 -9.43
N TYR A 105 6.32 -14.49 -10.14
CA TYR A 105 5.17 -14.75 -11.01
C TYR A 105 3.83 -14.66 -10.25
N ASP A 106 3.76 -15.29 -9.09
CA ASP A 106 2.57 -15.35 -8.26
C ASP A 106 2.20 -13.98 -7.69
N LEU A 107 3.21 -13.23 -7.22
CA LEU A 107 3.04 -11.86 -6.77
C LEU A 107 2.46 -11.00 -7.89
N LEU A 108 3.08 -10.99 -9.07
CA LEU A 108 2.64 -10.17 -10.20
C LEU A 108 1.20 -10.49 -10.61
N ARG A 109 0.87 -11.78 -10.70
CA ARG A 109 -0.48 -12.23 -11.02
C ARG A 109 -1.51 -11.82 -9.96
N ALA A 110 -1.15 -11.92 -8.68
CA ALA A 110 -2.04 -11.56 -7.58
C ALA A 110 -2.40 -10.07 -7.58
N ILE A 111 -1.45 -9.19 -7.95
CA ILE A 111 -1.63 -7.73 -8.02
C ILE A 111 -2.06 -7.24 -9.42
N GLY A 112 -2.49 -8.13 -10.31
CA GLY A 112 -3.02 -7.78 -11.64
C GLY A 112 -1.98 -7.23 -12.61
N ARG A 113 -0.69 -7.51 -12.40
CA ARG A 113 0.39 -7.10 -13.33
C ARG A 113 0.68 -8.17 -14.37
N PRO A 114 1.09 -7.77 -15.59
CA PRO A 114 1.51 -8.72 -16.61
C PRO A 114 2.78 -9.46 -16.15
N THR A 115 2.98 -10.67 -16.68
CA THR A 115 4.15 -11.52 -16.37
C THR A 115 5.13 -11.52 -17.55
N THR A 116 5.59 -10.32 -17.94
CA THR A 116 6.57 -10.12 -19.01
C THR A 116 7.94 -9.76 -18.43
N GLY A 117 9.03 -9.91 -19.21
CA GLY A 117 10.39 -9.53 -18.75
C GLY A 117 10.44 -8.10 -18.20
N ARG A 118 9.81 -7.15 -18.90
CA ARG A 118 9.68 -5.76 -18.45
C ARG A 118 8.96 -5.62 -17.10
N ALA A 119 7.96 -6.45 -16.82
CA ALA A 119 7.27 -6.40 -15.54
C ALA A 119 8.14 -6.87 -14.38
N TYR A 120 9.02 -7.85 -14.61
CA TYR A 120 10.02 -8.29 -13.62
C TYR A 120 11.07 -7.21 -13.35
N GLU A 121 11.54 -6.49 -14.37
CA GLU A 121 12.43 -5.33 -14.17
C GLU A 121 11.74 -4.25 -13.34
N LEU A 122 10.48 -3.93 -13.65
CA LEU A 122 9.70 -2.93 -12.92
C LEU A 122 9.40 -3.36 -11.47
N LEU A 123 9.29 -4.68 -11.23
CA LEU A 123 9.18 -5.23 -9.88
C LEU A 123 10.45 -4.97 -9.08
N GLY A 124 11.64 -5.24 -9.64
CA GLY A 124 12.92 -4.93 -9.00
C GLY A 124 13.02 -3.45 -8.63
N GLN A 125 12.72 -2.56 -9.58
CA GLN A 125 12.72 -1.10 -9.33
C GLN A 125 11.73 -0.67 -8.24
N ALA A 126 10.57 -1.33 -8.16
CA ALA A 126 9.59 -1.07 -7.11
C ALA A 126 10.11 -1.51 -5.74
N LEU A 127 10.76 -2.68 -5.66
CA LEU A 127 11.38 -3.17 -4.43
C LEU A 127 12.53 -2.25 -3.98
N ASP A 128 13.36 -1.77 -4.90
CA ASP A 128 14.43 -0.81 -4.59
C ASP A 128 13.87 0.50 -4.02
N ARG A 129 12.77 1.02 -4.60
CA ARG A 129 12.07 2.18 -4.02
C ARG A 129 11.51 1.90 -2.63
N LEU A 130 10.94 0.72 -2.40
CA LEU A 130 10.37 0.34 -1.10
C LEU A 130 11.43 0.17 0.00
N VAL A 131 12.62 -0.35 -0.34
CA VAL A 131 13.78 -0.43 0.58
C VAL A 131 14.36 0.96 0.85
N SER A 132 14.47 1.79 -0.19
CA SER A 132 15.19 3.07 -0.11
C SER A 132 14.36 4.25 0.41
N THR A 133 13.04 4.11 0.48
CA THR A 133 12.15 5.17 1.00
C THR A 133 12.15 5.15 2.53
N THR A 134 12.56 6.26 3.15
CA THR A 134 12.53 6.41 4.61
C THR A 134 11.27 7.14 5.05
N VAL A 135 10.57 6.55 6.01
CA VAL A 135 9.40 7.13 6.66
C VAL A 135 9.75 7.45 8.11
N LYS A 136 9.44 8.67 8.54
CA LYS A 136 9.47 9.10 9.94
C LYS A 136 8.07 9.53 10.36
N THR A 137 7.60 9.06 11.51
CA THR A 137 6.25 9.37 12.00
C THR A 137 6.15 9.14 13.49
N ASN A 138 5.18 9.78 14.14
CA ASN A 138 4.77 9.44 15.51
C ASN A 138 3.59 8.46 15.58
N ILE A 139 3.11 7.93 14.44
CA ILE A 139 2.10 6.87 14.41
C ILE A 139 2.69 5.60 15.05
N ARG A 140 1.96 5.04 16.03
CA ARG A 140 2.39 3.91 16.87
C ARG A 140 3.72 4.15 17.60
N ALA A 141 4.01 5.41 17.94
CA ALA A 141 5.16 5.80 18.74
C ALA A 141 4.74 6.12 20.20
N GLU A 142 4.00 5.22 20.86
CA GLU A 142 3.50 5.48 22.22
C GLU A 142 4.64 5.66 23.25
N ASN A 143 5.62 4.75 23.23
CA ASN A 143 6.77 4.75 24.15
C ASN A 143 8.05 5.34 23.52
N ARG A 144 7.96 5.94 22.32
CA ARG A 144 9.09 6.49 21.57
C ARG A 144 8.77 7.90 21.11
N ARG A 145 9.79 8.74 20.88
CA ARG A 145 9.55 10.08 20.29
C ARG A 145 9.01 9.99 18.86
N GLU A 146 9.50 9.02 18.08
CA GLU A 146 9.10 8.76 16.71
C GLU A 146 9.50 7.33 16.29
N ALA A 147 8.86 6.82 15.23
CA ALA A 147 9.25 5.63 14.49
C ALA A 147 9.91 6.05 13.18
N THR A 148 11.06 5.46 12.87
CA THR A 148 11.75 5.59 11.58
C THR A 148 11.89 4.21 10.96
N PHE A 149 11.47 4.05 9.70
CA PHE A 149 11.52 2.76 9.00
C PHE A 149 11.55 2.94 7.48
N SER A 150 12.00 1.89 6.78
CA SER A 150 11.69 1.66 5.36
C SER A 150 10.56 0.64 5.23
N TRP A 151 9.91 0.53 4.08
CA TRP A 151 8.83 -0.47 3.92
C TRP A 151 9.37 -1.90 3.94
N LEU A 152 10.52 -2.09 3.33
CA LEU A 152 11.26 -3.34 3.29
C LEU A 152 12.64 -3.11 3.91
N ASP A 153 13.10 -4.08 4.72
CA ASP A 153 14.46 -4.07 5.25
C ASP A 153 15.46 -4.63 4.21
N GLY A 154 14.97 -5.45 3.27
CA GLY A 154 15.74 -5.96 2.15
C GLY A 154 14.93 -6.89 1.24
N TRP A 155 15.51 -7.22 0.08
CA TRP A 155 14.99 -8.24 -0.81
C TRP A 155 16.13 -8.96 -1.53
N THR A 156 15.93 -10.22 -1.89
CA THR A 156 16.88 -10.99 -2.71
C THR A 156 16.15 -11.80 -3.75
N GLN A 157 16.77 -11.98 -4.92
CA GLN A 157 16.25 -12.83 -5.97
C GLN A 157 17.14 -14.06 -6.14
N LEU A 158 16.52 -15.23 -6.16
CA LEU A 158 17.18 -16.45 -6.57
C LEU A 158 17.03 -16.57 -8.08
N VAL A 159 18.15 -16.62 -8.77
CA VAL A 159 18.21 -16.71 -10.22
C VAL A 159 18.93 -18.00 -10.59
N ASP A 160 18.43 -18.68 -11.61
CA ASP A 160 19.10 -19.81 -12.22
C ASP A 160 20.33 -19.32 -13.02
N GLU A 161 21.54 -19.74 -12.62
CA GLU A 161 22.79 -19.29 -13.23
C GLU A 161 22.90 -19.60 -14.74
N LYS A 162 22.14 -20.57 -15.26
CA LYS A 162 22.21 -20.98 -16.68
C LYS A 162 21.11 -20.34 -17.53
N THR A 163 19.94 -20.10 -16.95
CA THR A 163 18.77 -19.60 -17.70
C THR A 163 18.37 -18.17 -17.34
N GLU A 164 19.01 -17.58 -16.33
CA GLU A 164 18.67 -16.29 -15.71
C GLU A 164 17.21 -16.19 -15.24
N ARG A 165 16.51 -17.33 -15.16
CA ARG A 165 15.12 -17.37 -14.70
C ARG A 165 15.06 -17.28 -13.18
N SER A 166 14.12 -16.49 -12.67
CA SER A 166 13.90 -16.39 -11.24
C SER A 166 13.35 -17.71 -10.69
N ARG A 167 14.09 -18.33 -9.76
CA ARG A 167 13.69 -19.53 -9.00
C ARG A 167 12.92 -19.20 -7.72
N GLY A 168 12.80 -17.92 -7.39
CA GLY A 168 12.12 -17.43 -6.20
C GLY A 168 12.65 -16.07 -5.80
N MET A 169 11.97 -15.45 -4.85
CA MET A 169 12.35 -14.17 -4.27
C MET A 169 12.08 -14.19 -2.79
N THR A 170 12.91 -13.46 -2.06
CA THR A 170 12.76 -13.23 -0.63
C THR A 170 12.52 -11.75 -0.40
N ILE A 171 11.47 -11.42 0.36
CA ILE A 171 11.18 -10.06 0.80
C ILE A 171 11.26 -10.03 2.33
N GLU A 172 12.04 -9.11 2.88
CA GLU A 172 12.11 -8.87 4.32
C GLU A 172 11.33 -7.60 4.66
N LEU A 173 10.22 -7.78 5.37
CA LEU A 173 9.34 -6.69 5.77
C LEU A 173 9.91 -5.97 6.98
N SER A 174 9.73 -4.65 7.05
CA SER A 174 10.12 -3.89 8.23
C SER A 174 9.24 -4.21 9.43
N ASN A 175 9.79 -3.98 10.63
CA ASN A 175 9.09 -4.25 11.88
C ASN A 175 7.76 -3.48 11.96
N TRP A 176 7.80 -2.20 11.58
CA TRP A 176 6.65 -1.32 11.67
C TRP A 176 5.50 -1.81 10.79
N PHE A 177 5.79 -2.26 9.57
CA PHE A 177 4.78 -2.79 8.66
C PHE A 177 4.20 -4.12 9.16
N TRP A 178 5.08 -5.06 9.54
CA TRP A 178 4.67 -6.37 10.06
C TRP A 178 3.78 -6.26 11.32
N GLU A 179 4.20 -5.46 12.32
CA GLU A 179 3.39 -5.20 13.52
C GLU A 179 2.03 -4.57 13.15
N GLY A 180 2.03 -3.68 12.15
CA GLY A 180 0.82 -2.98 11.71
C GLY A 180 -0.19 -3.89 11.02
N VAL A 181 0.29 -4.95 10.38
CA VAL A 181 -0.56 -5.96 9.72
C VAL A 181 -1.14 -6.94 10.75
N LEU A 182 -0.33 -7.38 11.72
CA LEU A 182 -0.75 -8.37 12.73
C LEU A 182 -1.57 -7.77 13.87
N MET A 183 -1.58 -6.44 14.03
CA MET A 183 -2.44 -5.77 15.00
C MET A 183 -3.92 -6.08 14.74
N GLN A 184 -4.71 -6.22 15.82
CA GLN A 184 -6.15 -6.38 15.73
C GLN A 184 -6.78 -5.22 14.95
N GLY A 185 -7.48 -5.53 13.84
CA GLY A 185 -8.06 -4.51 12.96
C GLY A 185 -7.03 -3.68 12.18
N GLY A 186 -5.78 -4.15 12.10
CA GLY A 186 -4.68 -3.51 11.38
C GLY A 186 -4.78 -3.58 9.86
N VAL A 187 -5.62 -4.49 9.34
CA VAL A 187 -5.88 -4.68 7.90
C VAL A 187 -7.35 -4.53 7.54
N LEU A 188 -7.61 -4.01 6.34
CA LEU A 188 -8.93 -3.96 5.72
C LEU A 188 -8.91 -4.70 4.39
N SER A 189 -9.99 -5.43 4.09
CA SER A 189 -10.14 -6.09 2.79
C SER A 189 -10.21 -5.06 1.67
N ILE A 190 -9.69 -5.39 0.49
CA ILE A 190 -9.82 -4.55 -0.71
C ILE A 190 -10.46 -5.37 -1.83
N ASP A 191 -11.10 -4.66 -2.75
CA ASP A 191 -11.66 -5.23 -3.97
C ASP A 191 -10.51 -5.47 -4.97
N ARG A 192 -10.56 -6.59 -5.69
CA ARG A 192 -9.53 -6.93 -6.68
C ARG A 192 -9.51 -5.94 -7.85
N ALA A 193 -10.65 -5.33 -8.19
CA ALA A 193 -10.75 -4.27 -9.19
C ALA A 193 -9.96 -3.00 -8.83
N TYR A 194 -9.46 -2.88 -7.58
CA TYR A 194 -8.50 -1.82 -7.21
C TYR A 194 -7.27 -1.81 -8.13
N PHE A 195 -6.79 -2.98 -8.55
CA PHE A 195 -5.58 -3.08 -9.37
C PHE A 195 -5.78 -2.58 -10.80
N ASP A 196 -7.03 -2.48 -11.26
CA ASP A 196 -7.39 -1.95 -12.58
C ASP A 196 -7.35 -0.41 -12.62
N LEU A 197 -7.37 0.25 -11.46
CA LEU A 197 -7.25 1.71 -11.38
C LEU A 197 -5.88 2.16 -11.93
N THR A 198 -5.89 3.10 -12.87
CA THR A 198 -4.66 3.55 -13.54
C THR A 198 -4.09 4.83 -12.96
N GLY A 199 -4.93 5.68 -12.35
CA GLY A 199 -4.55 6.95 -11.74
C GLY A 199 -4.10 6.83 -10.28
N GLY A 200 -3.03 7.54 -9.92
CA GLY A 200 -2.53 7.54 -8.54
C GLY A 200 -3.49 8.18 -7.54
N ARG A 201 -4.21 9.24 -7.96
CA ARG A 201 -5.26 9.87 -7.13
C ARG A 201 -6.48 8.97 -6.95
N GLU A 202 -6.86 8.22 -7.98
CA GLU A 202 -7.97 7.25 -7.93
C GLU A 202 -7.66 6.13 -6.93
N ARG A 203 -6.48 5.53 -7.05
CA ARG A 203 -5.98 4.52 -6.10
C ARG A 203 -5.97 5.03 -4.67
N TRP A 204 -5.49 6.25 -4.47
CA TRP A 204 -5.46 6.86 -3.14
C TRP A 204 -6.88 7.11 -2.60
N LEU A 205 -7.78 7.66 -3.41
CA LEU A 205 -9.18 7.89 -3.04
C LEU A 205 -9.91 6.60 -2.68
N TYR A 206 -9.67 5.51 -3.42
CA TYR A 206 -10.21 4.20 -3.09
C TYR A 206 -9.82 3.77 -1.67
N ARG A 207 -8.55 3.94 -1.29
CA ARG A 207 -8.05 3.59 0.05
C ARG A 207 -8.68 4.47 1.14
N VAL A 208 -8.80 5.77 0.90
CA VAL A 208 -9.48 6.71 1.80
C VAL A 208 -10.95 6.32 1.98
N ALA A 209 -11.66 6.04 0.90
CA ALA A 209 -13.05 5.60 0.93
C ALA A 209 -13.19 4.26 1.67
N ARG A 210 -12.29 3.31 1.42
CA ARG A 210 -12.29 2.01 2.10
C ARG A 210 -12.15 2.12 3.61
N LYS A 211 -11.27 3.01 4.06
CA LYS A 211 -11.01 3.26 5.48
C LYS A 211 -12.15 3.99 6.19
N HIS A 212 -12.74 5.00 5.56
CA HIS A 212 -13.70 5.88 6.22
C HIS A 212 -15.17 5.57 5.87
N ALA A 213 -15.49 5.39 4.60
CA ALA A 213 -16.85 5.12 4.15
C ALA A 213 -17.26 3.64 4.33
N GLY A 214 -16.29 2.72 4.36
CA GLY A 214 -16.55 1.28 4.46
C GLY A 214 -17.36 0.83 5.69
N GLY A 215 -17.38 1.63 6.77
CA GLY A 215 -18.17 1.39 7.98
C GLY A 215 -19.10 2.54 8.37
N ALA A 216 -19.28 3.56 7.52
CA ALA A 216 -20.03 4.78 7.85
C ALA A 216 -21.55 4.68 7.61
N GLY A 217 -22.05 3.50 7.22
CA GLY A 217 -23.46 3.31 6.85
C GLY A 217 -23.86 4.06 5.58
N GLU A 218 -25.16 4.21 5.35
CA GLU A 218 -25.72 4.82 4.12
C GLU A 218 -25.33 6.29 3.94
N ALA A 219 -25.13 7.02 5.05
CA ALA A 219 -24.73 8.43 5.01
C ALA A 219 -23.32 8.65 4.42
N GLY A 220 -22.48 7.60 4.44
CA GLY A 220 -21.10 7.64 3.98
C GLY A 220 -20.22 8.60 4.78
N PHE A 221 -19.09 8.97 4.18
CA PHE A 221 -18.10 9.85 4.79
C PHE A 221 -17.90 11.11 3.93
N ALA A 222 -17.83 12.28 4.54
CA ALA A 222 -17.45 13.52 3.86
C ALA A 222 -16.17 14.11 4.44
N ILE A 223 -15.34 14.64 3.55
CA ILE A 223 -14.09 15.32 3.89
C ILE A 223 -13.97 16.59 3.06
N SER A 224 -13.54 17.68 3.70
CA SER A 224 -13.33 18.95 3.01
C SER A 224 -12.19 18.80 1.99
N MET A 225 -12.33 19.47 0.85
CA MET A 225 -11.34 19.43 -0.22
C MET A 225 -9.94 19.91 0.21
N PRO A 226 -9.78 20.93 1.10
CA PRO A 226 -8.47 21.30 1.64
C PRO A 226 -7.82 20.19 2.47
N THR A 227 -8.58 19.57 3.38
CA THR A 227 -8.04 18.47 4.21
C THR A 227 -7.74 17.23 3.36
N LEU A 228 -8.53 16.96 2.33
CA LEU A 228 -8.26 15.90 1.37
C LEU A 228 -6.94 16.16 0.61
N PHE A 229 -6.70 17.40 0.19
CA PHE A 229 -5.45 17.80 -0.46
C PHE A 229 -4.23 17.57 0.45
N GLU A 230 -4.29 18.03 1.70
CA GLU A 230 -3.22 17.82 2.69
C GLU A 230 -2.94 16.34 2.92
N LYS A 231 -4.00 15.54 3.16
CA LYS A 231 -3.87 14.09 3.38
C LYS A 231 -3.32 13.34 2.17
N SER A 232 -3.51 13.85 0.95
CA SER A 232 -3.05 13.19 -0.27
C SER A 232 -1.54 13.29 -0.48
N GLY A 233 -0.89 14.30 0.11
CA GLY A 233 0.51 14.61 -0.17
C GLY A 233 0.80 14.89 -1.65
N ALA A 234 -0.22 15.21 -2.43
CA ALA A 234 -0.11 15.46 -3.86
C ALA A 234 0.77 16.67 -4.16
N GLU A 235 1.59 16.55 -5.19
CA GLU A 235 2.33 17.70 -5.72
C GLU A 235 1.44 18.56 -6.63
N GLY A 236 1.76 19.85 -6.68
CA GLY A 236 1.11 20.81 -7.56
C GLY A 236 0.14 21.75 -6.86
N GLN A 237 -0.61 22.51 -7.67
CA GLN A 237 -1.51 23.54 -7.17
C GLN A 237 -2.84 22.94 -6.70
N TYR A 238 -3.35 23.44 -5.57
CA TYR A 238 -4.64 23.03 -5.01
C TYR A 238 -5.80 23.11 -6.04
N ARG A 239 -5.83 24.15 -6.88
CA ARG A 239 -6.85 24.30 -7.94
C ARG A 239 -6.85 23.12 -8.93
N ARG A 240 -5.66 22.66 -9.34
CA ARG A 240 -5.52 21.50 -10.24
C ARG A 240 -5.95 20.21 -9.54
N PHE A 241 -5.57 20.05 -8.27
CA PHE A 241 -6.05 18.93 -7.46
C PHE A 241 -7.58 18.88 -7.42
N LYS A 242 -8.25 20.01 -7.11
CA LYS A 242 -9.72 20.08 -7.11
C LYS A 242 -10.34 19.64 -8.43
N PHE A 243 -9.78 20.12 -9.54
CA PHE A 243 -10.26 19.75 -10.88
C PHE A 243 -10.12 18.25 -11.15
N GLU A 244 -8.98 17.66 -10.81
CA GLU A 244 -8.75 16.23 -11.02
C GLU A 244 -9.63 15.36 -10.14
N ILE A 245 -9.85 15.73 -8.86
CA ILE A 245 -10.77 15.04 -7.97
C ILE A 245 -12.21 15.14 -8.48
N ALA A 246 -12.61 16.30 -9.01
CA ALA A 246 -13.92 16.47 -9.64
C ALA A 246 -14.09 15.56 -10.87
N LYS A 247 -13.06 15.42 -11.71
CA LYS A 247 -13.10 14.47 -12.83
C LYS A 247 -13.19 13.02 -12.41
N ILE A 248 -12.53 12.64 -11.31
CA ILE A 248 -12.67 11.29 -10.76
C ILE A 248 -14.09 11.07 -10.21
N ALA A 249 -14.65 12.05 -9.51
CA ALA A 249 -16.02 11.97 -9.00
C ALA A 249 -17.08 11.98 -10.11
N GLU A 250 -16.86 12.71 -11.22
CA GLU A 250 -17.74 12.72 -12.39
C GLU A 250 -17.77 11.36 -13.11
N ARG A 251 -16.63 10.66 -13.19
CA ARG A 251 -16.56 9.31 -13.77
C ARG A 251 -17.19 8.27 -12.87
N ASP A 252 -17.00 8.43 -11.56
CA ASP A 252 -17.57 7.56 -10.51
C ASP A 252 -17.15 6.08 -10.64
N GLU A 253 -15.96 5.81 -11.19
CA GLU A 253 -15.48 4.45 -11.50
C GLU A 253 -14.78 3.75 -10.32
N LEU A 254 -14.86 4.28 -9.10
CA LEU A 254 -14.20 3.64 -7.95
C LEU A 254 -14.90 2.32 -7.56
N PRO A 255 -14.18 1.19 -7.49
CA PRO A 255 -14.79 -0.09 -7.16
C PRO A 255 -15.51 -0.06 -5.81
N GLY A 256 -16.82 -0.35 -5.80
CA GLY A 256 -17.63 -0.42 -4.58
C GLY A 256 -17.87 0.91 -3.85
N TYR A 257 -17.45 2.04 -4.41
CA TYR A 257 -17.65 3.37 -3.82
C TYR A 257 -18.18 4.37 -4.84
N ALA A 258 -19.15 5.16 -4.42
CA ALA A 258 -19.64 6.32 -5.16
C ALA A 258 -19.04 7.61 -4.58
N LEU A 259 -18.64 8.52 -5.45
CA LEU A 259 -18.09 9.82 -5.10
C LEU A 259 -19.04 10.95 -5.54
N SER A 260 -19.29 11.90 -4.66
CA SER A 260 -20.03 13.11 -5.02
C SER A 260 -19.40 14.34 -4.39
N ILE A 261 -19.35 15.44 -5.14
CA ILE A 261 -18.92 16.74 -4.62
C ILE A 261 -20.14 17.48 -4.09
N GLU A 262 -20.06 17.92 -2.84
CA GLU A 262 -21.10 18.73 -2.19
C GLU A 262 -20.48 20.02 -1.65
N THR A 263 -21.23 21.12 -1.70
CA THR A 263 -20.83 22.37 -1.05
C THR A 263 -21.77 22.58 0.13
N PRO A 264 -21.35 22.29 1.37
CA PRO A 264 -22.20 22.49 2.54
C PRO A 264 -22.64 23.95 2.67
N ALA A 265 -23.88 24.19 3.10
CA ALA A 265 -24.40 25.54 3.31
C ALA A 265 -23.46 26.36 4.22
N GLY A 266 -23.13 27.58 3.79
CA GLY A 266 -22.23 28.48 4.52
C GLY A 266 -20.74 28.16 4.40
N LYS A 267 -20.32 27.11 3.67
CA LYS A 267 -18.90 26.83 3.40
C LYS A 267 -18.49 27.27 2.00
N ARG A 268 -17.33 27.91 1.91
CA ARG A 268 -16.74 28.37 0.63
C ARG A 268 -16.02 27.25 -0.12
N GLU A 269 -15.51 26.25 0.59
CA GLU A 269 -14.80 25.11 -0.01
C GLU A 269 -15.71 23.88 -0.10
N PRO A 270 -15.68 23.15 -1.22
CA PRO A 270 -16.46 21.93 -1.38
C PRO A 270 -15.90 20.80 -0.49
N SER A 271 -16.74 19.80 -0.27
CA SER A 271 -16.39 18.52 0.34
C SER A 271 -16.57 17.40 -0.67
N LEU A 272 -15.74 16.37 -0.55
CA LEU A 272 -15.93 15.10 -1.25
C LEU A 272 -16.67 14.13 -0.32
N ARG A 273 -17.85 13.70 -0.76
CA ARG A 273 -18.65 12.66 -0.13
C ARG A 273 -18.32 11.32 -0.78
N MET A 274 -18.10 10.31 0.05
CA MET A 274 -17.79 8.93 -0.32
C MET A 274 -18.85 8.03 0.27
N ARG A 275 -19.55 7.25 -0.55
CA ARG A 275 -20.56 6.28 -0.10
C ARG A 275 -20.20 4.89 -0.59
N ARG A 276 -20.46 3.87 0.22
CA ARG A 276 -20.35 2.48 -0.26
C ARG A 276 -21.52 2.24 -1.22
N ARG A 277 -21.24 1.67 -2.40
CA ARG A 277 -22.30 1.20 -3.30
C ARG A 277 -23.03 0.05 -2.62
N ALA A 278 -24.36 0.05 -2.70
CA ALA A 278 -25.13 -1.10 -2.22
C ALA A 278 -24.75 -2.34 -3.06
N ASP A 279 -24.74 -3.52 -2.45
CA ASP A 279 -24.30 -4.76 -3.11
C ASP A 279 -25.21 -5.19 -4.30
N ALA A 280 -26.23 -4.39 -4.66
CA ALA A 280 -27.17 -4.60 -5.76
C ALA A 280 -26.76 -3.99 -7.13
N GLU A 281 -25.60 -3.31 -7.21
CA GLU A 281 -25.08 -2.70 -8.45
C GLU A 281 -23.81 -3.41 -9.00
N ARG A 282 -23.61 -4.70 -8.68
CA ARG A 282 -22.52 -5.52 -9.25
C ARG A 282 -23.03 -6.49 -10.31
#